data_AF-A0A811NSP2-F1
#
_entry.id   AF-A0A811NSP2-F1
#
_cell.length_a   1.000
_cell.length_b   1.000
_cell.length_c   1.000
_cell.angle_alpha   90.00
_cell.angle_beta   90.00
_cell.angle_gamma   90.00
#
_symmetry.space_group_name_H-M   'P 1'
#
loop_
_entity.id
_entity.type
_entity.pdbx_description
1 polymer ?
#
loop_
_entity_poly.entity_id
_entity_poly.type
_entity_poly.pdbx_seq_one_letter_code
_entity_poly.pdbx_strand_id
1 'polypeptide(L)'
;MQDGITACLMEWDLVDRVFTVTLDNASVNSRAIRDLRAALGAQMFFKGEHIYVRCAAHVLNIMVQARLQVIPNAVGRVRDIIMVVTSTPSRLQTFNSIVQSLGLKGKSGLVLDVSHRWNAMYDMLNEALKYKAALNRFVAEQYQDVPSEQDWQKAESLHEFLEQFSEATKAFSADRHPTAHLFLKMLMVVQDVLLDETWNTSEMLNELAEAMYTKFQKYWAAPSMVLLIAVVLDPSMKADFVRFFYLTVENAEAEANMRELRQYLKKYYLEYERVVRNNTGPIFVTYEEEVLSQGESSSSRLRGKRRVELAFAQFSSQNSSTRSERSELDIYLDDPRVVVRLTKNFNVLAWWKKNSDAYPFMSLMARDFLSILVSTVSSESTFSAAGRILGKNRTSLSPETLEALVCSKDWLIGFNDAEEGQPMTGQRMFELDEEEDD
;
A
#
# COMPACT_ATOMS: atom_id res chain seq x y z
N MET A 1 -23.38 -1.29 -6.26
CA MET A 1 -22.15 -1.18 -5.44
C MET A 1 -22.50 -1.06 -3.96
N GLN A 2 -23.23 -0.03 -3.52
CA GLN A 2 -23.60 0.12 -2.09
C GLN A 2 -24.36 -1.12 -1.55
N ASP A 3 -25.33 -1.66 -2.29
CA ASP A 3 -26.03 -2.89 -1.87
C ASP A 3 -25.08 -4.07 -1.68
N GLY A 4 -24.10 -4.24 -2.57
CA GLY A 4 -23.11 -5.33 -2.48
C GLY A 4 -22.18 -5.18 -1.27
N ILE A 5 -21.68 -3.96 -1.00
CA ILE A 5 -20.88 -3.69 0.20
C ILE A 5 -21.74 -3.91 1.45
N THR A 6 -22.98 -3.42 1.46
CA THR A 6 -23.90 -3.55 2.59
C THR A 6 -24.21 -5.02 2.90
N ALA A 7 -24.53 -5.81 1.88
CA ALA A 7 -24.79 -7.24 2.01
C ALA A 7 -23.58 -7.97 2.61
N CYS A 8 -22.38 -7.73 2.07
CA CYS A 8 -21.15 -8.33 2.59
C CYS A 8 -20.88 -7.94 4.05
N LEU A 9 -21.05 -6.67 4.42
CA LEU A 9 -20.84 -6.24 5.80
C LEU A 9 -21.86 -6.84 6.78
N MET A 10 -23.10 -7.06 6.35
CA MET A 10 -24.13 -7.70 7.17
C MET A 10 -23.92 -9.21 7.28
N GLU A 11 -23.59 -9.87 6.18
CA GLU A 11 -23.35 -11.31 6.12
C GLU A 11 -22.18 -11.74 7.02
N TRP A 12 -21.12 -10.95 7.05
CA TRP A 12 -19.93 -11.21 7.85
C TRP A 12 -19.97 -10.58 9.26
N ASP A 13 -21.07 -9.94 9.65
CA ASP A 13 -21.24 -9.25 10.93
C ASP A 13 -20.11 -8.24 11.23
N LEU A 14 -19.82 -7.39 10.23
CA LEU A 14 -18.72 -6.42 10.26
C LEU A 14 -19.18 -4.96 10.39
N VAL A 15 -20.48 -4.69 10.39
CA VAL A 15 -21.02 -3.31 10.32
C VAL A 15 -20.46 -2.41 11.43
N ASP A 16 -20.34 -2.92 12.65
CA ASP A 16 -19.80 -2.20 13.81
C ASP A 16 -18.27 -2.23 13.92
N ARG A 17 -17.60 -3.03 13.07
CA ARG A 17 -16.14 -3.20 13.05
C ARG A 17 -15.45 -2.50 11.89
N VAL A 18 -16.19 -2.07 10.87
CA VAL A 18 -15.62 -1.33 9.75
C VAL A 18 -15.18 0.06 10.18
N PHE A 19 -13.89 0.34 9.94
CA PHE A 19 -13.32 1.67 10.11
C PHE A 19 -13.23 2.43 8.78
N THR A 20 -12.59 1.84 7.76
CA THR A 20 -12.41 2.46 6.45
C THR A 20 -12.64 1.46 5.32
N VAL A 21 -12.98 1.99 4.14
CA VAL A 21 -13.14 1.26 2.88
C VAL A 21 -12.36 2.02 1.81
N THR A 22 -11.41 1.33 1.20
CA THR A 22 -10.62 1.88 0.10
C THR A 22 -11.23 1.49 -1.24
N LEU A 23 -11.57 2.49 -2.06
CA LEU A 23 -12.16 2.28 -3.39
C LEU A 23 -11.41 3.09 -4.45
N ASP A 24 -11.60 2.72 -5.72
CA ASP A 24 -11.14 3.53 -6.84
C ASP A 24 -11.83 4.92 -6.85
N ASN A 25 -11.30 5.84 -7.66
CA ASN A 25 -11.72 7.24 -7.63
C ASN A 25 -12.95 7.53 -8.53
N ALA A 26 -13.71 6.53 -8.94
CA ALA A 26 -14.94 6.72 -9.70
C ALA A 26 -15.96 7.53 -8.88
N SER A 27 -16.67 8.43 -9.55
CA SER A 27 -17.71 9.27 -8.91
C SER A 27 -18.85 8.45 -8.31
N VAL A 28 -19.14 7.27 -8.88
CA VAL A 28 -20.15 6.32 -8.39
C VAL A 28 -19.80 5.83 -6.98
N ASN A 29 -18.52 5.61 -6.68
CA ASN A 29 -18.06 5.12 -5.37
C ASN A 29 -18.27 6.17 -4.28
N SER A 30 -18.08 7.44 -4.63
CA SER A 30 -18.33 8.55 -3.71
C SER A 30 -19.81 8.63 -3.31
N ARG A 31 -20.72 8.39 -4.26
CA ARG A 31 -22.16 8.29 -3.97
C ARG A 31 -22.47 7.06 -3.12
N ALA A 32 -21.96 5.90 -3.51
CA ALA A 32 -22.19 4.65 -2.79
C ALA A 32 -21.76 4.71 -1.32
N ILE A 33 -20.60 5.29 -1.03
CA ILE A 33 -20.10 5.44 0.34
C ILE A 33 -20.93 6.45 1.14
N ARG A 34 -21.36 7.56 0.52
CA ARG A 34 -22.25 8.51 1.19
C ARG A 34 -23.56 7.84 1.61
N ASP A 35 -24.14 7.05 0.73
CA ASP A 35 -25.41 6.35 0.97
C ASP A 35 -25.20 5.23 2.02
N LEU A 36 -24.08 4.51 1.98
CA LEU A 36 -23.66 3.53 3.00
C LEU A 36 -23.53 4.18 4.39
N ARG A 37 -22.84 5.32 4.48
CA ARG A 37 -22.70 6.08 5.73
C ARG A 37 -24.04 6.58 6.25
N ALA A 38 -24.95 7.00 5.38
CA ALA A 38 -26.28 7.42 5.79
C ALA A 38 -27.10 6.26 6.38
N ALA A 39 -26.97 5.06 5.82
CA ALA A 39 -27.71 3.88 6.26
C ALA A 39 -27.12 3.23 7.53
N LEU A 40 -25.80 3.05 7.57
CA LEU A 40 -25.13 2.23 8.59
C LEU A 40 -24.15 3.02 9.48
N GLY A 41 -23.89 4.29 9.15
CA GLY A 41 -22.86 5.08 9.81
C GLY A 41 -23.02 5.11 11.32
N ALA A 42 -24.23 5.20 11.86
CA ALA A 42 -24.45 5.24 13.32
C ALA A 42 -23.92 4.02 14.08
N GLN A 43 -23.81 2.87 13.42
CA GLN A 43 -23.31 1.61 13.99
C GLN A 43 -21.80 1.43 13.79
N MET A 44 -21.24 2.07 12.76
CA MET A 44 -19.83 1.98 12.38
C MET A 44 -18.90 2.71 13.35
N PHE A 45 -17.64 2.28 13.35
CA PHE A 45 -16.58 2.97 14.08
C PHE A 45 -16.49 4.44 13.65
N PHE A 46 -16.38 5.34 14.63
CA PHE A 46 -16.42 6.79 14.43
C PHE A 46 -17.57 7.31 13.55
N LYS A 47 -18.72 6.65 13.59
CA LYS A 47 -19.91 7.01 12.82
C LYS A 47 -19.69 7.02 11.29
N GLY A 48 -18.69 6.27 10.80
CA GLY A 48 -18.26 6.25 9.41
C GLY A 48 -17.71 7.59 8.90
N GLU A 49 -17.21 8.47 9.77
CA GLU A 49 -16.74 9.82 9.40
C GLU A 49 -15.65 9.82 8.32
N HIS A 50 -14.75 8.85 8.36
CA HIS A 50 -13.65 8.67 7.42
C HIS A 50 -13.72 7.35 6.67
N ILE A 51 -14.93 6.83 6.46
CA ILE A 51 -15.11 5.52 5.84
C ILE A 51 -14.59 5.43 4.40
N TYR A 52 -14.40 6.56 3.70
CA TYR A 52 -13.87 6.56 2.34
C TYR A 52 -12.38 6.88 2.31
N VAL A 53 -11.57 5.93 1.84
CA VAL A 53 -10.19 6.17 1.43
C VAL A 53 -10.09 6.02 -0.09
N ARG A 54 -9.47 7.00 -0.74
CA ARG A 54 -9.23 6.98 -2.19
C ARG A 54 -8.01 6.11 -2.50
N CYS A 55 -8.14 5.21 -3.46
CA CYS A 55 -7.03 4.38 -3.93
C CYS A 55 -5.92 5.26 -4.56
N ALA A 56 -4.75 5.30 -3.92
CA ALA A 56 -3.59 6.06 -4.36
C ALA A 56 -3.01 5.53 -5.68
N ALA A 57 -2.94 4.20 -5.86
CA ALA A 57 -2.51 3.58 -7.11
C ALA A 57 -3.43 3.96 -8.28
N HIS A 58 -4.73 4.07 -8.03
CA HIS A 58 -5.67 4.53 -9.04
C HIS A 58 -5.51 6.02 -9.36
N VAL A 59 -5.23 6.88 -8.37
CA VAL A 59 -4.88 8.29 -8.62
C VAL A 59 -3.62 8.40 -9.47
N LEU A 60 -2.56 7.66 -9.14
CA LEU A 60 -1.34 7.61 -9.95
C LEU A 60 -1.63 7.21 -11.39
N ASN A 61 -2.44 6.15 -11.57
CA ASN A 61 -2.84 5.73 -12.90
C ASN A 61 -3.61 6.85 -13.66
N ILE A 62 -4.52 7.56 -13.01
CA ILE A 62 -5.20 8.72 -13.62
C ILE A 62 -4.21 9.82 -14.01
N MET A 63 -3.22 10.09 -13.16
CA MET A 63 -2.20 11.11 -13.43
C MET A 63 -1.41 10.76 -14.69
N VAL A 64 -0.80 9.57 -14.74
CA VAL A 64 0.02 9.13 -15.88
C VAL A 64 -0.82 9.09 -17.17
N GLN A 65 -2.08 8.68 -17.09
CA GLN A 65 -2.98 8.63 -18.24
C GLN A 65 -3.40 10.01 -18.77
N ALA A 66 -3.27 11.09 -17.99
CA ALA A 66 -3.82 12.41 -18.33
C ALA A 66 -3.27 12.99 -19.65
N ARG A 67 -2.05 12.62 -20.04
CA ARG A 67 -1.40 13.04 -21.29
C ARG A 67 -0.82 11.88 -22.10
N LEU A 68 -1.04 10.63 -21.70
CA LEU A 68 -0.46 9.46 -22.37
C LEU A 68 -0.88 9.34 -23.85
N GLN A 69 -2.05 9.84 -24.23
CA GLN A 69 -2.51 9.80 -25.62
C GLN A 69 -1.71 10.70 -26.58
N VAL A 70 -0.83 11.57 -26.07
CA VAL A 70 0.06 12.43 -26.86
C VAL A 70 1.42 11.76 -27.14
N ILE A 71 1.74 10.70 -26.39
CA ILE A 71 2.98 9.91 -26.48
C ILE A 71 3.14 9.01 -27.72
N PRO A 72 2.09 8.57 -28.48
CA PRO A 72 2.25 7.59 -29.55
C PRO A 72 3.34 7.91 -30.60
N ASN A 73 3.67 9.18 -30.80
CA ASN A 73 4.69 9.59 -31.76
C ASN A 73 6.13 9.33 -31.29
N ALA A 74 6.39 9.28 -29.98
CA ALA A 74 7.75 9.13 -29.44
C ALA A 74 8.24 7.67 -29.48
N VAL A 75 7.33 6.71 -29.39
CA VAL A 75 7.64 5.27 -29.32
C VAL A 75 7.01 4.46 -30.46
N GLY A 76 6.37 5.13 -31.42
CA GLY A 76 5.66 4.48 -32.54
C GLY A 76 6.53 3.48 -33.29
N ARG A 77 7.76 3.85 -33.66
CA ARG A 77 8.69 2.95 -34.37
C ARG A 77 9.06 1.72 -33.55
N VAL A 78 9.34 1.88 -32.25
CA VAL A 78 9.65 0.76 -31.35
C VAL A 78 8.44 -0.18 -31.22
N ARG A 79 7.24 0.40 -31.05
CA ARG A 79 5.97 -0.33 -31.01
C ARG A 79 5.71 -1.12 -32.30
N ASP A 80 5.92 -0.50 -33.46
CA ASP A 80 5.66 -1.11 -34.77
C ASP A 80 6.53 -2.35 -34.98
N ILE A 81 7.78 -2.31 -34.54
CA ILE A 81 8.69 -3.46 -34.65
C ILE A 81 8.22 -4.60 -33.76
N ILE A 82 7.84 -4.30 -32.52
CA ILE A 82 7.31 -5.29 -31.58
C ILE A 82 6.05 -5.92 -32.17
N MET A 83 5.17 -5.11 -32.77
CA MET A 83 3.97 -5.60 -33.46
C MET A 83 4.32 -6.55 -34.61
N VAL A 84 5.32 -6.22 -35.43
CA VAL A 84 5.79 -7.07 -36.53
C VAL A 84 6.38 -8.38 -36.00
N VAL A 85 7.28 -8.32 -35.02
CA VAL A 85 7.93 -9.51 -34.44
C VAL A 85 6.90 -10.45 -33.84
N THR A 86 5.90 -9.92 -33.13
CA THR A 86 4.89 -10.71 -32.43
C THR A 86 3.71 -11.15 -33.30
N SER A 87 3.61 -10.65 -34.54
CA SER A 87 2.48 -10.93 -35.42
C SER A 87 2.32 -12.39 -35.86
N THR A 88 3.41 -13.16 -35.96
CA THR A 88 3.39 -14.56 -36.38
C THR A 88 4.41 -15.41 -35.63
N PRO A 89 4.13 -16.71 -35.39
CA PRO A 89 5.08 -17.61 -34.73
C PRO A 89 6.43 -17.71 -35.45
N SER A 90 6.43 -17.68 -36.79
CA SER A 90 7.65 -17.75 -37.59
C SER A 90 8.54 -16.51 -37.39
N ARG A 91 7.97 -15.30 -37.34
CA ARG A 91 8.74 -14.08 -37.06
C ARG A 91 9.32 -14.08 -35.65
N LEU A 92 8.54 -14.56 -34.67
CA LEU A 92 9.00 -14.71 -33.29
C LEU A 92 10.14 -15.74 -33.18
N GLN A 93 10.09 -16.85 -33.91
CA GLN A 93 11.17 -17.84 -33.99
C GLN A 93 12.45 -17.25 -34.60
N THR A 94 12.33 -16.48 -35.69
CA THR A 94 13.47 -15.76 -36.28
C THR A 94 14.09 -14.78 -35.29
N PHE A 95 13.26 -13.98 -34.60
CA PHE A 95 13.73 -13.08 -33.55
C PHE A 95 14.43 -13.83 -32.41
N ASN A 96 13.86 -14.94 -31.92
CA ASN A 96 14.48 -15.75 -30.88
C ASN A 96 15.83 -16.33 -31.32
N SER A 97 15.97 -16.71 -32.59
CA SER A 97 17.24 -17.16 -33.16
C SER A 97 18.28 -16.04 -33.17
N ILE A 98 17.88 -14.81 -33.48
CA ILE A 98 18.74 -13.62 -33.40
C ILE A 98 19.16 -13.36 -31.95
N VAL A 99 18.22 -13.38 -31.01
CA VAL A 99 18.46 -13.22 -29.56
C VAL A 99 19.50 -14.22 -29.07
N GLN A 100 19.37 -15.50 -29.44
CA GLN A 100 20.33 -16.54 -29.11
C GLN A 100 21.71 -16.28 -29.73
N SER A 101 21.76 -15.87 -31.01
CA SER A 101 23.02 -15.57 -31.70
C SER A 101 23.79 -14.39 -31.08
N LEU A 102 23.09 -13.46 -30.43
CA LEU A 102 23.66 -12.31 -29.72
C LEU A 102 24.00 -12.64 -28.26
N GLY A 103 23.77 -13.87 -27.79
CA GLY A 103 24.03 -14.27 -26.41
C GLY A 103 23.10 -13.64 -25.37
N LEU A 104 21.94 -13.12 -25.80
CA LEU A 104 20.95 -12.53 -24.91
C LEU A 104 20.10 -13.63 -24.24
N LYS A 105 19.60 -13.38 -23.03
CA LYS A 105 18.74 -14.34 -22.31
C LYS A 105 17.45 -14.58 -23.10
N GLY A 106 17.23 -15.81 -23.58
CA GLY A 106 16.17 -16.17 -24.52
C GLY A 106 14.77 -16.41 -23.92
N LYS A 107 14.37 -15.72 -22.84
CA LYS A 107 13.10 -15.99 -22.14
C LYS A 107 12.15 -14.81 -21.91
N SER A 108 12.36 -13.62 -22.49
CA SER A 108 11.28 -12.63 -22.49
C SER A 108 10.43 -12.75 -23.75
N GLY A 109 9.15 -13.02 -23.57
CA GLY A 109 8.17 -12.71 -24.61
C GLY A 109 8.06 -11.19 -24.72
N LEU A 110 8.32 -10.63 -25.91
CA LEU A 110 7.96 -9.25 -26.20
C LEU A 110 6.45 -9.09 -26.02
N VAL A 111 6.04 -8.06 -25.28
CA VAL A 111 4.62 -7.76 -25.03
C VAL A 111 4.28 -6.47 -25.74
N LEU A 112 3.29 -6.50 -26.64
CA LEU A 112 2.76 -5.30 -27.27
C LEU A 112 1.91 -4.52 -26.26
N ASP A 113 2.11 -3.21 -26.20
CA ASP A 113 1.37 -2.35 -25.29
C ASP A 113 -0.11 -2.19 -25.70
N VAL A 114 -0.91 -1.76 -24.73
CA VAL A 114 -2.29 -1.34 -24.94
C VAL A 114 -2.31 0.19 -24.90
N SER A 115 -2.71 0.83 -26.01
CA SER A 115 -2.49 2.28 -26.24
C SER A 115 -3.07 3.23 -25.18
N HIS A 116 -4.01 2.76 -24.36
CA HIS A 116 -4.64 3.54 -23.27
C HIS A 116 -4.16 3.14 -21.86
N ARG A 117 -3.18 2.23 -21.74
CA ARG A 117 -2.67 1.72 -20.46
C ARG A 117 -1.16 1.95 -20.36
N TRP A 118 -0.78 2.94 -19.57
CA TRP A 118 0.63 3.31 -19.39
C TRP A 118 1.48 2.16 -18.83
N ASN A 119 0.93 1.33 -17.93
CA ASN A 119 1.64 0.16 -17.40
C ASN A 119 2.06 -0.80 -18.52
N ALA A 120 1.18 -1.04 -19.50
CA ALA A 120 1.49 -1.89 -20.65
C ALA A 120 2.53 -1.25 -21.58
N MET A 121 2.52 0.09 -21.72
CA MET A 121 3.55 0.83 -22.45
C MET A 121 4.90 0.73 -21.74
N TYR A 122 4.94 0.93 -20.43
CA TYR A 122 6.13 0.75 -19.62
C TYR A 122 6.69 -0.67 -19.75
N ASP A 123 5.85 -1.70 -19.61
CA ASP A 123 6.27 -3.10 -19.74
C ASP A 123 6.83 -3.39 -21.13
N MET A 124 6.18 -2.87 -22.19
CA MET A 124 6.67 -2.99 -23.57
C MET A 124 8.06 -2.36 -23.72
N LEU A 125 8.25 -1.13 -23.24
CA LEU A 125 9.53 -0.43 -23.33
C LEU A 125 10.62 -1.13 -22.50
N ASN A 126 10.29 -1.55 -21.29
CA ASN A 126 11.19 -2.25 -20.38
C ASN A 126 11.75 -3.53 -21.02
N GLU A 127 10.93 -4.29 -21.76
CA GLU A 127 11.42 -5.44 -22.52
C GLU A 127 12.14 -5.01 -23.81
N ALA A 128 11.59 -4.06 -24.57
CA ALA A 128 12.18 -3.61 -25.84
C ALA A 128 13.63 -3.15 -25.69
N LEU A 129 13.93 -2.38 -24.64
CA LEU A 129 15.26 -1.85 -24.37
C LEU A 129 16.29 -2.96 -24.08
N LYS A 130 15.89 -4.06 -23.42
CA LYS A 130 16.76 -5.24 -23.21
C LYS A 130 17.13 -5.92 -24.52
N TYR A 131 16.28 -5.81 -25.54
CA TYR A 131 16.44 -6.43 -26.85
C TYR A 131 16.74 -5.44 -27.98
N LYS A 132 17.11 -4.19 -27.68
CA LYS A 132 17.42 -3.13 -28.68
C LYS A 132 18.28 -3.64 -29.83
N ALA A 133 19.39 -4.33 -29.54
CA ALA A 133 20.29 -4.90 -30.55
C ALA A 133 19.64 -5.98 -31.42
N ALA A 134 18.84 -6.88 -30.82
CA ALA A 134 18.14 -7.94 -31.54
C ALA A 134 17.01 -7.39 -32.42
N LEU A 135 16.27 -6.40 -31.91
CA LEU A 135 15.20 -5.72 -32.64
C LEU A 135 15.74 -4.97 -33.86
N ASN A 136 16.83 -4.20 -33.70
CA ASN A 136 17.48 -3.52 -34.81
C ASN A 136 17.97 -4.50 -35.88
N ARG A 137 18.57 -5.62 -35.47
CA ARG A 137 19.04 -6.65 -36.40
C ARG A 137 17.88 -7.33 -37.14
N PHE A 138 16.80 -7.67 -36.44
CA PHE A 138 15.62 -8.26 -37.05
C PHE A 138 15.05 -7.36 -38.16
N VAL A 139 14.93 -6.05 -37.90
CA VAL A 139 14.40 -5.10 -38.88
C VAL A 139 15.36 -4.86 -40.03
N ALA A 140 16.66 -4.78 -39.76
CA ALA A 140 17.67 -4.66 -40.80
C ALA A 140 17.64 -5.85 -41.78
N GLU A 141 17.36 -7.05 -41.27
CA GLU A 141 17.24 -8.28 -42.08
C GLU A 141 15.88 -8.41 -42.80
N GLN A 142 14.79 -7.78 -42.32
CA GLN A 142 13.42 -8.08 -42.78
C GLN A 142 12.60 -6.88 -43.32
N TYR A 143 12.83 -5.65 -42.85
CA TYR A 143 11.92 -4.51 -43.08
C TYR A 143 12.59 -3.17 -43.45
N GLN A 144 13.94 -3.10 -43.44
CA GLN A 144 14.80 -1.93 -43.78
C GLN A 144 14.59 -0.62 -42.97
N ASP A 145 13.41 -0.31 -42.44
CA ASP A 145 13.14 0.90 -41.65
C ASP A 145 13.52 0.73 -40.17
N VAL A 146 14.83 0.72 -39.90
CA VAL A 146 15.41 0.56 -38.56
C VAL A 146 15.17 1.84 -37.73
N PRO A 147 14.78 1.75 -36.44
CA PRO A 147 14.70 2.94 -35.59
C PRO A 147 16.05 3.60 -35.47
N SER A 148 16.05 4.93 -35.53
CA SER A 148 17.25 5.72 -35.32
C SER A 148 17.68 5.69 -33.86
N GLU A 149 18.91 6.08 -33.59
CA GLU A 149 19.37 6.25 -32.20
C GLU A 149 18.53 7.29 -31.45
N GLN A 150 18.01 8.30 -32.15
CA GLN A 150 17.12 9.31 -31.58
C GLN A 150 15.76 8.71 -31.15
N ASP A 151 15.24 7.71 -31.88
CA ASP A 151 14.02 7.01 -31.51
C ASP A 151 14.23 6.19 -30.23
N TRP A 152 15.38 5.52 -30.12
CA TRP A 152 15.75 4.78 -28.92
C TRP A 152 15.99 5.69 -27.72
N GLN A 153 16.66 6.83 -27.90
CA GLN A 153 16.85 7.83 -26.82
C GLN A 153 15.52 8.33 -26.27
N LYS A 154 14.54 8.62 -27.14
CA LYS A 154 13.19 9.01 -26.70
C LYS A 154 12.49 7.89 -25.91
N ALA A 155 12.64 6.64 -26.36
CA ALA A 155 12.08 5.48 -25.68
C ALA A 155 12.74 5.23 -24.31
N GLU A 156 14.06 5.42 -24.21
CA GLU A 156 14.85 5.33 -22.97
C GLU A 156 14.41 6.41 -21.99
N SER A 157 14.37 7.68 -22.38
CA SER A 157 13.96 8.77 -21.47
C SER A 157 12.50 8.63 -21.01
N LEU A 158 11.60 8.15 -21.87
CA LEU A 158 10.22 7.86 -21.47
C LEU A 158 10.14 6.66 -20.53
N HIS A 159 10.92 5.61 -20.75
CA HIS A 159 10.99 4.45 -19.87
C HIS A 159 11.46 4.87 -18.47
N GLU A 160 12.55 5.64 -18.36
CA GLU A 160 13.07 6.16 -17.10
C GLU A 160 12.03 7.00 -16.34
N PHE A 161 11.29 7.85 -17.05
CA PHE A 161 10.21 8.65 -16.47
C PHE A 161 9.07 7.76 -15.94
N LEU A 162 8.58 6.81 -16.76
CA LEU A 162 7.49 5.91 -16.37
C LEU A 162 7.89 4.92 -15.27
N GLU A 163 9.17 4.55 -15.18
CA GLU A 163 9.72 3.68 -14.15
C GLU A 163 9.47 4.24 -12.76
N GLN A 164 9.64 5.55 -12.56
CA GLN A 164 9.39 6.21 -11.27
C GLN A 164 7.95 5.98 -10.78
N PHE A 165 6.97 6.06 -11.69
CA PHE A 165 5.57 5.82 -11.36
C PHE A 165 5.22 4.33 -11.23
N SER A 166 5.95 3.46 -11.93
CA SER A 166 5.86 2.00 -11.77
C SER A 166 6.31 1.59 -10.38
N GLU A 167 7.47 2.08 -9.93
CA GLU A 167 7.98 1.82 -8.58
C GLU A 167 7.07 2.43 -7.50
N ALA A 168 6.58 3.66 -7.69
CA ALA A 168 5.60 4.25 -6.78
C ALA A 168 4.33 3.39 -6.68
N THR A 169 3.80 2.90 -7.82
CA THR A 169 2.61 2.03 -7.84
C THR A 169 2.85 0.73 -7.09
N LYS A 170 4.03 0.10 -7.25
CA LYS A 170 4.41 -1.09 -6.49
C LYS A 170 4.46 -0.81 -4.99
N ALA A 171 5.05 0.33 -4.59
CA ALA A 171 5.13 0.73 -3.19
C ALA A 171 3.74 0.97 -2.56
N PHE A 172 2.83 1.67 -3.26
CA PHE A 172 1.45 1.85 -2.81
C PHE A 172 0.64 0.54 -2.74
N SER A 173 1.01 -0.45 -3.55
CA SER A 173 0.26 -1.70 -3.70
C SER A 173 0.74 -2.82 -2.78
N ALA A 174 1.73 -2.55 -1.91
CA ALA A 174 2.13 -3.48 -0.88
C ALA A 174 0.96 -3.77 0.08
N ASP A 175 0.73 -5.05 0.37
CA ASP A 175 -0.42 -5.54 1.13
C ASP A 175 -0.04 -6.37 2.36
N ARG A 176 1.19 -6.89 2.42
CA ARG A 176 1.72 -7.61 3.59
C ARG A 176 2.44 -6.73 4.61
N HIS A 177 2.47 -5.42 4.38
CA HIS A 177 3.05 -4.45 5.31
C HIS A 177 2.16 -3.20 5.36
N PRO A 178 2.11 -2.49 6.49
CA PRO A 178 1.32 -1.26 6.61
C PRO A 178 1.73 -0.20 5.58
N THR A 179 0.79 0.33 4.81
CA THR A 179 1.07 1.37 3.81
C THR A 179 0.54 2.75 4.17
N ALA A 180 -0.45 2.83 5.09
CA ALA A 180 -1.05 4.11 5.51
C ALA A 180 -0.04 5.15 5.98
N HIS A 181 0.91 4.76 6.84
CA HIS A 181 1.91 5.67 7.38
C HIS A 181 2.94 6.14 6.35
N LEU A 182 3.14 5.37 5.27
CA LEU A 182 4.05 5.73 4.18
C LEU A 182 3.40 6.68 3.17
N PHE A 183 2.07 6.83 3.21
CA PHE A 183 1.29 7.62 2.26
C PHE A 183 1.91 8.99 1.98
N LEU A 184 2.15 9.76 3.05
CA LEU A 184 2.64 11.13 2.90
C LEU A 184 4.06 11.20 2.34
N LYS A 185 4.92 10.27 2.74
CA LYS A 185 6.27 10.14 2.17
C LYS A 185 6.21 9.82 0.68
N MET A 186 5.33 8.91 0.27
CA MET A 186 5.15 8.57 -1.15
C MET A 186 4.60 9.75 -1.96
N LEU A 187 3.70 10.55 -1.39
CA LEU A 187 3.25 11.80 -2.05
C LEU A 187 4.39 12.76 -2.30
N MET A 188 5.26 12.96 -1.30
CA MET A 188 6.42 13.85 -1.44
C MET A 188 7.40 13.34 -2.49
N VAL A 189 7.66 12.03 -2.55
CA VAL A 189 8.52 11.44 -3.59
C VAL A 189 7.93 11.64 -4.98
N VAL A 190 6.62 11.42 -5.16
CA VAL A 190 5.96 11.64 -6.45
C VAL A 190 5.99 13.11 -6.84
N GLN A 191 5.82 14.02 -5.88
CA GLN A 191 5.94 15.45 -6.13
C GLN A 191 7.35 15.84 -6.56
N ASP A 192 8.37 15.33 -5.87
CA ASP A 192 9.79 15.57 -6.18
C ASP A 192 10.11 15.12 -7.61
N VAL A 193 9.71 13.90 -7.99
CA VAL A 193 9.86 13.39 -9.37
C VAL A 193 9.18 14.29 -10.40
N LEU A 194 7.99 14.83 -10.10
CA LEU A 194 7.26 15.69 -11.03
C LEU A 194 7.86 17.10 -11.16
N LEU A 195 8.63 17.54 -10.17
CA LEU A 195 9.29 18.84 -10.16
C LEU A 195 10.78 18.75 -10.55
N ASP A 196 11.27 17.56 -10.88
CA ASP A 196 12.65 17.35 -11.30
C ASP A 196 12.92 18.07 -12.63
N GLU A 197 13.81 19.05 -12.59
CA GLU A 197 14.16 19.89 -13.73
C GLU A 197 14.92 19.12 -14.84
N THR A 198 15.40 17.90 -14.56
CA THR A 198 16.06 17.07 -15.58
C THR A 198 15.11 16.70 -16.73
N TRP A 199 13.80 16.65 -16.47
CA TRP A 199 12.78 16.43 -17.50
C TRP A 199 12.67 17.58 -18.51
N ASN A 200 13.12 18.79 -18.16
CA ASN A 200 13.08 19.97 -19.03
C ASN A 200 13.97 19.83 -20.28
N THR A 201 14.86 18.83 -20.30
CA THR A 201 15.66 18.47 -21.48
C THR A 201 14.81 17.90 -22.63
N SER A 202 13.60 17.40 -22.33
CA SER A 202 12.67 16.85 -23.29
C SER A 202 11.32 17.57 -23.18
N GLU A 203 10.95 18.33 -24.22
CA GLU A 203 9.66 19.02 -24.30
C GLU A 203 8.48 18.07 -24.00
N MET A 204 8.57 16.84 -24.52
CA MET A 204 7.57 15.78 -24.28
C MET A 204 7.47 15.37 -22.81
N LEU A 205 8.61 15.21 -22.11
CA LEU A 205 8.59 14.84 -20.69
C LEU A 205 8.17 16.00 -19.80
N ASN A 206 8.57 17.22 -20.13
CA ASN A 206 8.11 18.41 -19.42
C ASN A 206 6.57 18.57 -19.53
N GLU A 207 6.01 18.46 -20.74
CA GLU A 207 4.55 18.49 -20.92
C GLU A 207 3.82 17.38 -20.14
N LEU A 208 4.42 16.19 -20.05
CA LEU A 208 3.88 15.08 -19.25
C LEU A 208 3.92 15.41 -17.76
N ALA A 209 5.07 15.85 -17.26
CA ALA A 209 5.28 16.21 -15.86
C ALA A 209 4.31 17.32 -15.42
N GLU A 210 4.18 18.40 -16.20
CA GLU A 210 3.25 19.52 -15.91
C GLU A 210 1.78 19.07 -15.86
N ALA A 211 1.35 18.24 -16.81
CA ALA A 211 -0.01 17.72 -16.85
C ALA A 211 -0.30 16.77 -15.69
N MET A 212 0.67 15.91 -15.35
CA MET A 212 0.60 15.02 -14.20
C MET A 212 0.58 15.81 -12.89
N TYR A 213 1.38 16.87 -12.76
CA TYR A 213 1.41 17.75 -11.60
C TYR A 213 0.09 18.50 -11.39
N THR A 214 -0.56 18.94 -12.47
CA THR A 214 -1.91 19.52 -12.40
C THR A 214 -2.93 18.52 -11.80
N LYS A 215 -2.83 17.23 -12.17
CA LYS A 215 -3.67 16.18 -11.58
C LYS A 215 -3.27 15.87 -10.13
N PHE A 216 -1.97 15.81 -9.83
CA PHE A 216 -1.43 15.62 -8.49
C PHE A 216 -2.07 16.63 -7.51
N GLN A 217 -1.99 17.93 -7.85
CA GLN A 217 -2.57 19.00 -7.02
C GLN A 217 -4.08 18.82 -6.84
N LYS A 218 -4.82 18.47 -7.90
CA LYS A 218 -6.27 18.24 -7.82
C LYS A 218 -6.65 17.13 -6.83
N TYR A 219 -5.89 16.04 -6.78
CA TYR A 219 -6.24 14.88 -5.95
C TYR A 219 -5.66 14.95 -4.54
N TRP A 220 -4.52 15.62 -4.36
CA TRP A 220 -3.74 15.56 -3.11
C TRP A 220 -3.43 16.92 -2.48
N ALA A 221 -4.05 18.01 -2.92
CA ALA A 221 -4.00 19.30 -2.21
C ALA A 221 -4.50 19.18 -0.75
N ALA A 222 -5.45 18.28 -0.48
CA ALA A 222 -5.95 17.98 0.86
C ALA A 222 -5.78 16.48 1.15
N PRO A 223 -4.72 16.07 1.86
CA PRO A 223 -4.51 14.69 2.28
C PRO A 223 -5.61 14.18 3.20
N SER A 224 -5.86 12.87 3.19
CA SER A 224 -6.84 12.23 4.08
C SER A 224 -6.41 12.33 5.55
N MET A 225 -7.30 12.81 6.42
CA MET A 225 -7.03 12.99 7.85
C MET A 225 -6.61 11.68 8.54
N VAL A 226 -7.25 10.54 8.21
CA VAL A 226 -6.87 9.24 8.79
C VAL A 226 -5.49 8.77 8.34
N LEU A 227 -5.07 9.11 7.11
CA LEU A 227 -3.73 8.79 6.63
C LEU A 227 -2.68 9.71 7.27
N LEU A 228 -3.01 10.99 7.50
CA LEU A 228 -2.16 11.89 8.28
C LEU A 228 -1.98 11.39 9.72
N ILE A 229 -3.04 10.89 10.35
CA ILE A 229 -2.96 10.27 11.68
C ILE A 229 -2.09 9.01 11.64
N ALA A 230 -2.24 8.16 10.62
CA ALA A 230 -1.38 6.98 10.47
C ALA A 230 0.11 7.36 10.38
N VAL A 231 0.46 8.46 9.72
CA VAL A 231 1.83 9.02 9.71
C VAL A 231 2.27 9.45 11.12
N VAL A 232 1.39 10.12 11.88
CA VAL A 232 1.71 10.50 13.28
C VAL A 232 1.93 9.27 14.15
N LEU A 233 1.21 8.18 13.90
CA LEU A 233 1.35 6.91 14.61
C LEU A 233 2.59 6.11 14.18
N ASP A 234 3.36 6.56 13.19
CA ASP A 234 4.71 6.03 12.99
C ASP A 234 5.68 6.72 13.97
N PRO A 235 6.30 5.98 14.91
CA PRO A 235 7.16 6.55 15.95
C PRO A 235 8.49 7.11 15.39
N SER A 236 8.87 6.79 14.15
CA SER A 236 10.02 7.37 13.45
C SER A 236 9.70 8.71 12.78
N MET A 237 8.42 8.97 12.49
CA MET A 237 7.95 10.16 11.77
C MET A 237 7.24 11.14 12.70
N LYS A 238 6.22 10.67 13.44
CA LYS A 238 5.37 11.46 14.34
C LYS A 238 4.76 12.70 13.68
N ALA A 239 4.27 13.65 14.49
CA ALA A 239 3.71 14.91 14.04
C ALA A 239 4.73 15.79 13.28
N ASP A 240 6.03 15.60 13.55
CA ASP A 240 7.10 16.36 12.92
C ASP A 240 7.17 16.14 11.42
N PHE A 241 6.94 14.91 10.95
CA PHE A 241 6.96 14.63 9.51
C PHE A 241 5.75 15.28 8.80
N VAL A 242 4.59 15.29 9.43
CA VAL A 242 3.41 15.96 8.85
C VAL A 242 3.62 17.48 8.81
N ARG A 243 4.26 18.05 9.84
CA ARG A 243 4.66 19.45 9.84
C ARG A 243 5.67 19.75 8.74
N PHE A 244 6.69 18.90 8.60
CA PHE A 244 7.69 18.99 7.53
C PHE A 244 7.01 19.01 6.16
N PHE A 245 6.09 18.07 5.88
CA PHE A 245 5.32 18.06 4.64
C PHE A 245 4.63 19.40 4.36
N TYR A 246 3.85 19.93 5.30
CA TYR A 246 3.12 21.18 5.08
C TYR A 246 4.04 22.38 4.83
N LEU A 247 5.23 22.40 5.45
CA LEU A 247 6.24 23.42 5.19
C LEU A 247 6.88 23.24 3.81
N THR A 248 7.16 22.00 3.39
CA THR A 248 7.74 21.70 2.07
C THR A 248 6.81 22.08 0.93
N VAL A 249 5.51 21.87 1.07
CA VAL A 249 4.53 22.27 0.04
C VAL A 249 4.11 23.75 0.12
N GLU A 250 4.82 24.55 0.91
CA GLU A 250 4.57 25.98 1.14
C GLU A 250 3.09 26.29 1.49
N ASN A 251 2.47 25.41 2.28
CA ASN A 251 1.06 25.54 2.62
C ASN A 251 0.86 26.71 3.61
N ALA A 252 0.21 27.78 3.15
CA ALA A 252 -0.10 28.96 3.97
C ALA A 252 -0.94 28.63 5.22
N GLU A 253 -1.67 27.51 5.21
CA GLU A 253 -2.52 27.02 6.29
C GLU A 253 -1.85 25.92 7.14
N ALA A 254 -0.53 25.70 7.00
CA ALA A 254 0.21 24.65 7.71
C ALA A 254 -0.12 24.56 9.22
N GLU A 255 -0.08 25.69 9.92
CA GLU A 255 -0.37 25.72 11.36
C GLU A 255 -1.87 25.47 11.68
N ALA A 256 -2.78 25.85 10.77
CA ALA A 256 -4.21 25.53 10.91
C ALA A 256 -4.46 24.04 10.72
N ASN A 257 -3.88 23.45 9.66
CA ASN A 257 -3.95 22.02 9.38
C ASN A 257 -3.35 21.18 10.51
N MET A 258 -2.22 21.60 11.08
CA MET A 258 -1.63 20.92 12.24
C MET A 258 -2.50 21.03 13.50
N ARG A 259 -3.23 22.13 13.70
CA ARG A 259 -4.21 22.24 14.80
C ARG A 259 -5.39 21.30 14.59
N GLU A 260 -5.92 21.24 13.37
CA GLU A 260 -7.01 20.32 13.03
C GLU A 260 -6.58 18.86 13.21
N LEU A 261 -5.39 18.48 12.72
CA LEU A 261 -4.82 17.15 12.92
C LEU A 261 -4.75 16.77 14.40
N ARG A 262 -4.26 17.68 15.26
CA ARG A 262 -4.22 17.44 16.72
C ARG A 262 -5.60 17.26 17.33
N GLN A 263 -6.62 17.98 16.83
CA GLN A 263 -8.00 17.81 17.30
C GLN A 263 -8.56 16.44 16.95
N TYR A 264 -8.37 15.97 15.71
CA TYR A 264 -8.79 14.63 15.31
C TYR A 264 -8.02 13.52 16.02
N LEU A 265 -6.70 13.66 16.14
CA LEU A 265 -5.86 12.72 16.87
C LEU A 265 -6.33 12.55 18.32
N LYS A 266 -6.58 13.68 19.02
CA LYS A 266 -7.11 13.66 20.39
C LYS A 266 -8.52 13.08 20.46
N LYS A 267 -9.40 13.44 19.53
CA LYS A 267 -10.77 12.91 19.44
C LYS A 267 -10.78 11.39 19.35
N TYR A 268 -9.94 10.81 18.49
CA TYR A 268 -9.88 9.36 18.31
C TYR A 268 -9.19 8.66 19.46
N TYR A 269 -8.09 9.21 19.98
CA TYR A 269 -7.46 8.70 21.19
C TYR A 269 -8.45 8.58 22.35
N LEU A 270 -9.25 9.63 22.62
CA LEU A 270 -10.23 9.63 23.71
C LEU A 270 -11.30 8.54 23.55
N GLU A 271 -11.66 8.20 22.32
CA GLU A 271 -12.62 7.14 22.05
C GLU A 271 -12.02 5.74 22.29
N TYR A 272 -10.77 5.51 21.89
CA TYR A 272 -10.05 4.28 22.24
C TYR A 272 -9.87 4.13 23.75
N GLU A 273 -9.48 5.22 24.43
CA GLU A 273 -9.37 5.26 25.88
C GLU A 273 -10.71 4.91 26.55
N ARG A 274 -11.81 5.48 26.06
CA ARG A 274 -13.17 5.18 26.55
C ARG A 274 -13.54 3.70 26.35
N VAL A 275 -13.29 3.15 25.16
CA VAL A 275 -13.61 1.75 24.83
C VAL A 275 -12.83 0.79 25.74
N VAL A 276 -11.53 1.01 25.89
CA VAL A 276 -10.70 0.14 26.75
C VAL A 276 -11.15 0.22 28.19
N ARG A 277 -11.33 1.43 28.75
CA ARG A 277 -11.77 1.61 30.15
C ARG A 277 -13.16 1.03 30.42
N ASN A 278 -14.06 1.08 29.45
CA ASN A 278 -15.40 0.50 29.59
C ASN A 278 -15.38 -1.04 29.49
N ASN A 279 -14.49 -1.61 28.67
CA ASN A 279 -14.37 -3.06 28.53
C ASN A 279 -13.55 -3.70 29.66
N THR A 280 -12.64 -2.96 30.32
CA THR A 280 -11.83 -3.49 31.43
C THR A 280 -12.35 -3.21 32.83
N GLY A 281 -13.47 -2.48 33.00
CA GLY A 281 -13.89 -2.02 34.33
C GLY A 281 -12.81 -1.18 35.02
N PRO A 282 -12.99 -0.75 36.29
CA PRO A 282 -11.89 -0.14 37.03
C PRO A 282 -10.74 -1.14 37.11
N ILE A 283 -9.56 -0.76 36.59
CA ILE A 283 -8.31 -1.51 36.69
C ILE A 283 -7.92 -1.56 38.18
N PHE A 284 -8.59 -2.42 38.94
CA PHE A 284 -7.88 -3.21 39.93
C PHE A 284 -7.08 -4.21 39.11
N VAL A 285 -5.76 -4.20 39.28
CA VAL A 285 -4.89 -5.27 38.81
C VAL A 285 -5.33 -6.53 39.58
N THR A 286 -6.37 -7.20 39.13
CA THR A 286 -6.57 -8.61 39.37
C THR A 286 -5.55 -9.27 38.48
N TYR A 287 -4.40 -9.63 39.06
CA TYR A 287 -3.61 -10.73 38.54
C TYR A 287 -4.59 -11.89 38.31
N GLU A 288 -4.94 -12.15 37.06
CA GLU A 288 -5.52 -13.44 36.71
C GLU A 288 -4.49 -14.48 37.15
N GLU A 289 -4.88 -15.33 38.09
CA GLU A 289 -4.17 -16.56 38.38
C GLU A 289 -4.22 -17.43 37.13
N GLU A 290 -3.30 -17.20 36.19
CA GLU A 290 -2.85 -18.26 35.32
C GLU A 290 -2.16 -19.29 36.21
N VAL A 291 -2.92 -20.31 36.58
CA VAL A 291 -2.41 -21.57 37.11
C VAL A 291 -1.67 -22.27 35.97
N LEU A 292 -0.49 -21.76 35.64
CA LEU A 292 0.53 -22.53 34.93
C LEU A 292 1.21 -23.42 35.97
N SER A 293 0.72 -24.65 36.06
CA SER A 293 1.43 -25.72 36.71
C SER A 293 2.73 -26.02 35.95
N GLN A 294 3.82 -26.02 36.74
CA GLN A 294 5.13 -26.61 36.49
C GLN A 294 6.19 -25.74 35.76
N GLY A 295 7.20 -25.39 36.55
CA GLY A 295 8.44 -24.76 36.13
C GLY A 295 9.10 -24.05 37.30
N GLU A 296 9.68 -24.81 38.24
CA GLU A 296 10.45 -24.28 39.36
C GLU A 296 11.57 -23.35 38.86
N SER A 297 11.48 -22.06 39.20
CA SER A 297 12.66 -21.21 39.35
C SER A 297 12.44 -20.20 40.47
N SER A 298 12.95 -20.58 41.65
CA SER A 298 13.44 -19.72 42.73
C SER A 298 12.74 -18.38 42.96
N SER A 299 11.44 -18.39 43.28
CA SER A 299 10.83 -17.24 43.96
C SER A 299 11.11 -17.34 45.47
N SER A 300 11.84 -16.36 45.99
CA SER A 300 12.20 -16.29 47.40
C SER A 300 10.94 -16.31 48.30
N ARG A 301 10.90 -17.24 49.27
CA ARG A 301 9.83 -17.36 50.29
C ARG A 301 9.89 -16.25 51.35
N LEU A 302 10.26 -15.03 50.97
CA LEU A 302 10.36 -13.89 51.88
C LEU A 302 8.96 -13.53 52.41
N ARG A 303 8.69 -13.90 53.67
CA ARG A 303 7.47 -13.49 54.40
C ARG A 303 7.40 -11.96 54.41
N GLY A 304 6.46 -11.40 53.65
CA GLY A 304 6.27 -9.96 53.56
C GLY A 304 6.33 -9.38 52.15
N LYS A 305 6.84 -10.12 51.15
CA LYS A 305 6.87 -9.67 49.74
C LYS A 305 5.49 -9.15 49.28
N ARG A 306 4.45 -9.97 49.43
CA ARG A 306 3.06 -9.58 49.12
C ARG A 306 2.56 -8.36 49.91
N ARG A 307 2.98 -8.18 51.18
CA ARG A 307 2.59 -7.02 52.00
C ARG A 307 3.26 -5.74 51.52
N VAL A 308 4.53 -5.80 51.13
CA VAL A 308 5.27 -4.67 50.58
C VAL A 308 4.73 -4.30 49.20
N GLU A 309 4.44 -5.28 48.34
CA GLU A 309 3.83 -5.07 47.02
C GLU A 309 2.44 -4.40 47.15
N LEU A 310 1.59 -4.87 48.07
CA LEU A 310 0.29 -4.25 48.37
C LEU A 310 0.43 -2.83 48.93
N ALA A 311 1.35 -2.61 49.88
CA ALA A 311 1.58 -1.29 50.45
C ALA A 311 2.10 -0.29 49.41
N PHE A 312 2.98 -0.73 48.49
CA PHE A 312 3.47 0.10 47.39
C PHE A 312 2.37 0.39 46.36
N ALA A 313 1.49 -0.57 46.05
CA ALA A 313 0.33 -0.35 45.18
C ALA A 313 -0.63 0.70 45.78
N GLN A 314 -0.89 0.63 47.09
CA GLN A 314 -1.71 1.61 47.82
C GLN A 314 -1.05 2.99 47.91
N PHE A 315 0.27 3.05 48.11
CA PHE A 315 1.02 4.31 48.08
C PHE A 315 1.01 4.94 46.68
N SER A 316 1.21 4.13 45.64
CA SER A 316 1.21 4.58 44.25
C SER A 316 -0.15 5.11 43.80
N SER A 317 -1.25 4.50 44.26
CA SER A 317 -2.61 4.99 43.97
C SER A 317 -2.98 6.26 44.73
N GLN A 318 -2.46 6.47 45.94
CA GLN A 318 -2.63 7.73 46.68
C GLN A 318 -1.81 8.88 46.07
N ASN A 319 -0.68 8.58 45.41
CA ASN A 319 0.12 9.58 44.71
C ASN A 319 -0.31 9.81 43.25
N SER A 320 -1.15 8.97 42.65
CA SER A 320 -1.57 9.16 41.24
C SER A 320 -2.47 10.38 41.05
N SER A 321 -3.13 10.87 42.10
CA SER A 321 -3.86 12.15 42.12
C SER A 321 -2.95 13.38 42.03
N THR A 322 -1.62 13.21 42.13
CA THR A 322 -0.62 14.29 41.99
C THR A 322 0.27 14.15 40.75
N ARG A 323 0.13 13.06 39.97
CA ARG A 323 0.86 12.89 38.70
C ARG A 323 0.13 13.66 37.59
N SER A 324 0.85 14.59 36.98
CA SER A 324 0.49 15.44 35.83
C SER A 324 -0.63 14.89 34.93
N GLU A 325 -1.59 15.76 34.58
CA GLU A 325 -2.70 15.59 33.62
C GLU A 325 -2.28 15.25 32.17
N ARG A 326 -1.08 14.72 31.93
CA ARG A 326 -0.60 14.33 30.60
C ARG A 326 -1.20 12.99 30.21
N SER A 327 -1.90 12.98 29.08
CA SER A 327 -2.44 11.75 28.49
C SER A 327 -1.31 10.90 27.88
N GLU A 328 -1.59 9.62 27.64
CA GLU A 328 -0.67 8.72 26.92
C GLU A 328 -0.30 9.30 25.54
N LEU A 329 -1.26 9.95 24.87
CA LEU A 329 -1.01 10.66 23.62
C LEU A 329 0.02 11.79 23.77
N ASP A 330 -0.08 12.60 24.83
CA ASP A 330 0.87 13.69 25.08
C ASP A 330 2.28 13.14 25.31
N ILE A 331 2.39 12.02 26.06
CA ILE A 331 3.66 11.33 26.29
C ILE A 331 4.25 10.84 24.96
N TYR A 332 3.46 10.16 24.14
CA TYR A 332 3.91 9.68 22.83
C TYR A 332 4.39 10.81 21.92
N LEU A 333 3.68 11.94 21.89
CA LEU A 333 4.06 13.08 21.05
C LEU A 333 5.34 13.79 21.55
N ASP A 334 5.55 13.85 22.87
CA ASP A 334 6.74 14.43 23.49
C ASP A 334 7.97 13.51 23.40
N ASP A 335 7.77 12.19 23.35
CA ASP A 335 8.85 11.21 23.26
C ASP A 335 9.72 11.43 22.01
N PRO A 336 11.04 11.19 22.07
CA PRO A 336 11.89 11.32 20.90
C PRO A 336 11.47 10.35 19.78
N ARG A 337 11.67 10.76 18.53
CA ARG A 337 11.43 9.90 17.37
C ARG A 337 12.38 8.71 17.37
N VAL A 338 11.88 7.55 16.95
CA VAL A 338 12.69 6.35 16.75
C VAL A 338 13.64 6.57 15.58
N VAL A 339 14.95 6.42 15.83
CA VAL A 339 15.97 6.54 14.80
C VAL A 339 16.00 5.26 13.97
N VAL A 340 15.46 5.33 12.76
CA VAL A 340 15.53 4.25 11.77
C VAL A 340 16.76 4.46 10.89
N ARG A 341 17.66 3.48 10.85
CA ARG A 341 18.79 3.50 9.91
C ARG A 341 18.32 3.06 8.53
N LEU A 342 18.75 3.74 7.48
CA LEU A 342 18.38 3.46 6.08
C LEU A 342 18.61 2.00 5.64
N THR A 343 19.50 1.27 6.31
CA THR A 343 19.85 -0.13 6.01
C THR A 343 19.01 -1.17 6.75
N LYS A 344 18.04 -0.77 7.58
CA LYS A 344 17.18 -1.69 8.35
C LYS A 344 15.72 -1.48 8.03
N ASN A 345 15.01 -2.58 7.78
CA ASN A 345 13.56 -2.59 7.69
C ASN A 345 12.96 -2.30 9.08
N PHE A 346 12.25 -1.19 9.22
CA PHE A 346 11.53 -0.85 10.43
C PHE A 346 10.09 -1.37 10.35
N ASN A 347 9.73 -2.28 11.24
CA ASN A 347 8.37 -2.79 11.35
C ASN A 347 7.60 -1.99 12.41
N VAL A 348 6.75 -1.07 11.94
CA VAL A 348 5.96 -0.17 12.79
C VAL A 348 4.95 -0.92 13.68
N LEU A 349 4.32 -1.99 13.18
CA LEU A 349 3.36 -2.77 13.98
C LEU A 349 4.08 -3.58 15.06
N ALA A 350 5.25 -4.16 14.76
CA ALA A 350 6.05 -4.85 15.75
C ALA A 350 6.52 -3.90 16.86
N TRP A 351 6.83 -2.63 16.52
CA TRP A 351 7.14 -1.61 17.51
C TRP A 351 5.94 -1.33 18.43
N TRP A 352 4.74 -1.12 17.88
CA TRP A 352 3.54 -0.89 18.69
C TRP A 352 3.17 -2.09 19.56
N LYS A 353 3.28 -3.31 19.03
CA LYS A 353 3.06 -4.56 19.79
C LYS A 353 4.04 -4.67 20.96
N LYS A 354 5.31 -4.32 20.76
CA LYS A 354 6.33 -4.36 21.82
C LYS A 354 6.09 -3.30 22.91
N ASN A 355 5.54 -2.15 22.55
CA ASN A 355 5.33 -1.03 23.48
C ASN A 355 3.88 -0.90 23.96
N SER A 356 3.02 -1.92 23.75
CA SER A 356 1.61 -1.87 24.11
C SER A 356 1.37 -1.69 25.61
N ASP A 357 2.28 -2.18 26.47
CA ASP A 357 2.15 -2.02 27.92
C ASP A 357 2.38 -0.57 28.36
N ALA A 358 3.28 0.14 27.67
CA ALA A 358 3.52 1.56 27.89
C ALA A 358 2.45 2.43 27.22
N TYR A 359 1.89 1.93 26.13
CA TYR A 359 0.94 2.62 25.27
C TYR A 359 -0.34 1.80 25.01
N PRO A 360 -1.16 1.53 26.04
CA PRO A 360 -2.29 0.60 25.92
C PRO A 360 -3.43 1.11 25.01
N PHE A 361 -3.68 2.42 24.96
CA PHE A 361 -4.74 2.98 24.11
C PHE A 361 -4.21 3.31 22.70
N MET A 362 -3.01 3.87 22.61
CA MET A 362 -2.38 4.24 21.34
C MET A 362 -1.97 3.03 20.53
N SER A 363 -1.55 1.91 21.14
CA SER A 363 -1.19 0.70 20.39
C SER A 363 -2.40 0.08 19.65
N LEU A 364 -3.59 0.14 20.25
CA LEU A 364 -4.83 -0.28 19.60
C LEU A 364 -5.22 0.68 18.46
N MET A 365 -5.13 1.98 18.71
CA MET A 365 -5.35 3.00 17.70
C MET A 365 -4.37 2.84 16.53
N ALA A 366 -3.08 2.64 16.81
CA ALA A 366 -2.04 2.42 15.83
C ALA A 366 -2.31 1.16 15.01
N ARG A 367 -2.67 0.04 15.64
CA ARG A 367 -3.03 -1.19 14.92
C ARG A 367 -4.10 -0.92 13.86
N ASP A 368 -5.17 -0.24 14.23
CA ASP A 368 -6.31 -0.05 13.32
C ASP A 368 -6.00 1.00 12.24
N PHE A 369 -5.38 2.13 12.58
CA PHE A 369 -5.01 3.18 11.61
C PHE A 369 -3.89 2.76 10.65
N LEU A 370 -2.90 2.01 11.13
CA LEU A 370 -1.81 1.53 10.27
C LEU A 370 -2.26 0.42 9.33
N SER A 371 -3.35 -0.29 9.66
CA SER A 371 -3.93 -1.33 8.82
C SER A 371 -4.72 -0.80 7.62
N ILE A 372 -4.96 0.52 7.55
CA ILE A 372 -5.64 1.15 6.40
C ILE A 372 -4.82 0.91 5.13
N LEU A 373 -5.43 0.25 4.14
CA LEU A 373 -4.82 0.07 2.83
C LEU A 373 -5.00 1.34 1.98
N VAL A 374 -3.92 1.84 1.40
CA VAL A 374 -3.95 3.00 0.50
C VAL A 374 -4.25 2.64 -0.96
N SER A 375 -4.35 1.35 -1.29
CA SER A 375 -4.52 0.84 -2.65
C SER A 375 -5.52 -0.32 -2.71
N THR A 376 -6.27 -0.40 -3.82
CA THR A 376 -7.15 -1.53 -4.18
C THR A 376 -6.45 -2.60 -5.02
N VAL A 377 -5.19 -2.41 -5.38
CA VAL A 377 -4.48 -3.31 -6.32
C VAL A 377 -4.39 -4.74 -5.79
N SER A 378 -4.23 -4.92 -4.47
CA SER A 378 -4.22 -6.26 -3.86
C SER A 378 -5.57 -6.98 -4.04
N SER A 379 -6.70 -6.29 -3.77
CA SER A 379 -8.02 -6.89 -3.99
C SER A 379 -8.32 -7.15 -5.47
N GLU A 380 -7.89 -6.26 -6.37
CA GLU A 380 -7.96 -6.46 -7.83
C GLU A 380 -7.13 -7.66 -8.30
N SER A 381 -5.95 -7.87 -7.71
CA SER A 381 -5.12 -9.05 -7.95
C SER A 381 -5.82 -10.33 -7.49
N THR A 382 -6.45 -10.30 -6.32
CA THR A 382 -7.26 -11.42 -5.81
C THR A 382 -8.45 -11.73 -6.73
N PHE A 383 -9.17 -10.72 -7.22
CA PHE A 383 -10.24 -10.92 -8.21
C PHE A 383 -9.71 -11.46 -9.54
N SER A 384 -8.54 -11.00 -9.99
CA SER A 384 -7.88 -11.51 -11.19
C SER A 384 -7.47 -12.99 -11.03
N ALA A 385 -6.99 -13.37 -9.84
CA ALA A 385 -6.70 -14.76 -9.51
C ALA A 385 -7.99 -15.61 -9.45
N ALA A 386 -9.07 -15.10 -8.88
CA ALA A 386 -10.38 -15.75 -8.88
C ALA A 386 -10.92 -15.97 -10.31
N GLY A 387 -10.71 -15.02 -11.21
CA GLY A 387 -11.02 -15.18 -12.64
C GLY A 387 -10.25 -16.34 -13.29
N ARG A 388 -9.03 -16.65 -12.83
CA ARG A 388 -8.28 -17.84 -13.27
C ARG A 388 -8.84 -19.14 -12.69
N ILE A 389 -9.41 -19.12 -11.48
CA ILE A 389 -10.07 -20.28 -10.85
C ILE A 389 -11.33 -20.68 -11.63
N LEU A 390 -12.16 -19.70 -12.01
CA LEU A 390 -13.33 -19.94 -12.87
C LEU A 390 -12.94 -20.29 -14.31
N GLY A 391 -11.80 -19.80 -14.80
CA GLY A 391 -11.36 -20.00 -16.19
C GLY A 391 -12.37 -19.48 -17.23
N LYS A 392 -12.07 -19.65 -18.53
CA LYS A 392 -13.01 -19.27 -19.61
C LYS A 392 -14.12 -20.31 -19.85
N ASN A 393 -13.89 -21.57 -19.44
CA ASN A 393 -14.77 -22.71 -19.71
C ASN A 393 -15.27 -23.44 -18.44
N ARG A 394 -14.91 -22.98 -17.23
CA ARG A 394 -15.34 -23.57 -15.93
C ARG A 394 -16.23 -22.60 -15.13
N THR A 395 -17.32 -22.15 -15.74
CA THR A 395 -18.25 -21.15 -15.16
C THR A 395 -19.27 -21.72 -14.16
N SER A 396 -19.07 -22.95 -13.66
CA SER A 396 -20.11 -23.70 -12.93
C SER A 396 -19.98 -23.68 -11.39
N LEU A 397 -19.06 -22.89 -10.84
CA LEU A 397 -18.95 -22.76 -9.38
C LEU A 397 -20.01 -21.81 -8.85
N SER A 398 -20.62 -22.15 -7.72
CA SER A 398 -21.50 -21.23 -7.01
C SER A 398 -20.68 -20.05 -6.43
N PRO A 399 -21.29 -18.87 -6.26
CA PRO A 399 -20.62 -17.72 -5.63
C PRO A 399 -19.98 -18.07 -4.28
N GLU A 400 -20.67 -18.86 -3.46
CA GLU A 400 -20.23 -19.27 -2.12
C GLU A 400 -19.00 -20.19 -2.19
N THR A 401 -18.96 -21.08 -3.19
CA THR A 401 -17.81 -21.96 -3.42
C THR A 401 -16.59 -21.16 -3.87
N LEU A 402 -16.80 -20.17 -4.75
CA LEU A 402 -15.72 -19.30 -5.21
C LEU A 402 -15.16 -18.45 -4.06
N GLU A 403 -16.03 -17.86 -3.25
CA GLU A 403 -15.65 -17.11 -2.06
C GLU A 403 -14.85 -17.98 -1.10
N ALA A 404 -15.35 -19.17 -0.76
CA ALA A 404 -14.64 -20.11 0.11
C ALA A 404 -13.25 -20.48 -0.42
N LEU A 405 -13.10 -20.71 -1.73
CA LEU A 405 -11.80 -21.01 -2.35
C LEU A 405 -10.83 -19.82 -2.27
N VAL A 406 -11.32 -18.61 -2.53
CA VAL A 406 -10.50 -17.39 -2.47
C VAL A 406 -10.05 -17.12 -1.04
N CYS A 407 -10.97 -17.15 -0.07
CA CYS A 407 -10.68 -16.95 1.35
C CYS A 407 -9.74 -18.03 1.90
N SER A 408 -10.00 -19.32 1.58
CA SER A 408 -9.16 -20.42 2.07
C SER A 408 -7.74 -20.33 1.54
N LYS A 409 -7.57 -19.93 0.28
CA LYS A 409 -6.24 -19.71 -0.30
C LYS A 409 -5.48 -18.61 0.44
N ASP A 410 -6.14 -17.49 0.72
CA ASP A 410 -5.52 -16.37 1.43
C ASP A 410 -5.13 -16.77 2.86
N TRP A 411 -6.05 -17.42 3.59
CA TRP A 411 -5.79 -17.90 4.96
C TRP A 411 -4.65 -18.90 5.02
N LEU A 412 -4.62 -19.91 4.14
CA LEU A 412 -3.55 -20.92 4.14
C LEU A 412 -2.18 -20.32 3.85
N ILE A 413 -2.10 -19.26 3.05
CA ILE A 413 -0.85 -18.57 2.76
C ILE A 413 -0.45 -17.65 3.91
N GLY A 414 -1.41 -17.02 4.60
CA GLY A 414 -1.19 -16.16 5.76
C GLY A 414 -0.76 -16.90 7.04
N PHE A 415 -1.00 -18.21 7.16
CA PHE A 415 -0.53 -19.00 8.32
C PHE A 415 0.94 -19.46 8.24
N ASN A 416 1.61 -19.30 7.08
CA ASN A 416 3.00 -19.70 6.89
C ASN A 416 4.03 -18.60 7.23
N ASP A 417 3.71 -17.70 8.16
CA ASP A 417 4.57 -16.62 8.69
C ASP A 417 5.76 -17.13 9.55
N ALA A 418 6.26 -18.34 9.30
CA ALA A 418 7.54 -18.79 9.87
C ALA A 418 8.76 -18.13 9.20
N GLU A 419 8.56 -17.30 8.16
CA GLU A 419 9.60 -16.58 7.42
C GLU A 419 9.53 -15.05 7.61
N GLU A 420 9.41 -14.57 8.85
CA GLU A 420 9.72 -13.16 9.15
C GLU A 420 11.20 -12.88 8.87
N GLY A 421 11.51 -12.26 7.71
CA GLY A 421 12.78 -11.55 7.49
C GLY A 421 13.58 -11.89 6.23
N GLN A 422 13.09 -12.70 5.30
CA GLN A 422 13.75 -12.87 3.99
C GLN A 422 12.82 -12.51 2.83
N PRO A 423 13.33 -11.82 1.78
CA PRO A 423 12.56 -11.60 0.57
C PRO A 423 12.38 -12.96 -0.11
N MET A 424 11.14 -13.46 -0.13
CA MET A 424 10.81 -14.73 -0.77
C MET A 424 11.14 -14.69 -2.26
N THR A 425 12.17 -15.44 -2.66
CA THR A 425 12.39 -15.87 -4.04
C THR A 425 11.29 -16.84 -4.42
N GLY A 426 10.46 -16.46 -5.38
CA GLY A 426 9.32 -17.27 -5.82
C GLY A 426 9.73 -18.65 -6.33
N GLN A 427 9.49 -19.68 -5.53
CA GLN A 427 9.22 -21.03 -6.02
C GLN A 427 7.76 -21.36 -5.74
N ARG A 428 7.01 -21.59 -6.83
CA ARG A 428 5.59 -21.94 -6.79
C ARG A 428 5.44 -23.36 -6.26
N MET A 429 4.63 -23.54 -5.22
CA MET A 429 4.32 -24.83 -4.60
C MET A 429 3.30 -25.67 -5.40
N PHE A 430 3.36 -25.63 -6.73
CA PHE A 430 2.62 -26.52 -7.62
C PHE A 430 3.41 -26.64 -8.94
N GLU A 431 4.46 -27.45 -8.93
CA GLU A 431 4.89 -28.15 -10.14
C GLU A 431 3.79 -29.18 -10.42
N LEU A 432 3.00 -28.93 -11.46
CA LEU A 432 2.17 -29.98 -12.05
C LEU A 432 3.10 -30.70 -13.02
N ASP A 433 3.37 -31.96 -12.72
CA ASP A 433 4.03 -32.89 -13.63
C ASP A 433 3.33 -32.83 -15.00
N GLU A 434 4.11 -32.53 -16.04
CA GLU A 434 3.69 -32.72 -17.42
C GLU A 434 3.61 -34.25 -17.65
N GLU A 435 2.40 -34.81 -17.56
CA GLU A 435 2.13 -36.09 -18.21
C GLU A 435 2.07 -35.83 -19.72
N GLU A 436 3.11 -36.33 -20.40
CA GLU A 436 3.12 -36.64 -21.82
C GLU A 436 1.95 -37.57 -22.14
N ASP A 437 1.12 -37.21 -23.13
CA ASP A 437 0.34 -38.18 -23.88
C ASP A 437 0.36 -37.78 -25.36
N ASP A 438 0.70 -38.78 -26.17
CA ASP A 438 1.04 -38.79 -27.61
C ASP A 438 0.05 -38.10 -28.59
#